data_AF-A0A936X1B8-F1
#
_entry.id   AF-A0A936X1B8-F1
#
_cell.length_a   1.000
_cell.length_b   1.000
_cell.length_c   1.000
_cell.angle_alpha   90.00
_cell.angle_beta   90.00
_cell.angle_gamma   90.00
#
_symmetry.space_group_name_H-M   'P 1'
#
loop_
_entity.id
_entity.type
_entity.pdbx_description
1 polymer ?
#
loop_
_entity_poly.entity_id
_entity_poly.type
_entity_poly.pdbx_seq_one_letter_code
_entity_poly.pdbx_strand_id
1 'polypeptide(L)'
;MAYQQELPVTKDFLEHKVEIKVDGLPNGEYAIFTSTDNDFKVRESTLAIQFIYVSSLAWLNNGNDFYVVNRESGQPQARTNVQVWYRYYDSQKNSYQKRKGENLVTDKNGFFHIEESRTNTNNSFSLELSKEGDYLFMDDQNVNSYSRGQEKSNSTTYKSFLFTDRSIYRPGQILYFKGILIEQTDNTQKNSIALNKETKINLYDANGEKRDSLTVKTNEFGSYSGKFTLPQGQITGLFRLQDETGNNALYFSVEEYKRPKFQVTINKPEGTYKLNETINVKGTAISYSGGAINDAKVSYRVVRRTIIPIWAGFYRGKIAPNFNREEMEIAHGDIKTAADGSFTIPFKAIPDALIDKKSQPVFIMKSMPTSLISTEKREVETPM
;
A
#
# COMPACT_ATOMS: atom_id res chain seq x y z
N MET A 1 15.81 -41.38 22.49
CA MET A 1 15.29 -41.24 23.87
C MET A 1 13.77 -41.21 23.78
N ALA A 2 13.06 -41.80 24.74
CA ALA A 2 11.59 -41.78 24.79
C ALA A 2 11.17 -41.49 26.23
N TYR A 3 10.18 -40.63 26.41
CA TYR A 3 9.59 -40.32 27.71
C TYR A 3 8.10 -40.05 27.53
N GLN A 4 7.34 -40.19 28.61
CA GLN A 4 5.92 -39.84 28.67
C GLN A 4 5.76 -38.66 29.63
N GLN A 5 4.98 -37.65 29.24
CA GLN A 5 4.67 -36.50 30.07
C GLN A 5 3.15 -36.37 30.17
N GLU A 6 2.62 -36.45 31.39
CA GLU A 6 1.22 -36.11 31.64
C GLU A 6 1.03 -34.59 31.60
N LEU A 7 0.02 -34.15 30.88
CA LEU A 7 -0.35 -32.74 30.74
C LEU A 7 -1.69 -32.48 31.46
N PRO A 8 -1.83 -31.35 32.18
CA PRO A 8 -3.05 -31.03 32.90
C PRO A 8 -4.21 -30.78 31.94
N VAL A 9 -5.39 -31.31 32.27
CA VAL A 9 -6.62 -31.06 31.50
C VAL A 9 -7.16 -29.68 31.82
N THR A 10 -7.28 -28.82 30.82
CA THR A 10 -7.86 -27.47 30.95
C THR A 10 -9.29 -27.43 30.40
N LYS A 11 -10.15 -26.58 30.99
CA LYS A 11 -11.58 -26.44 30.63
C LYS A 11 -11.94 -25.06 30.09
N ASP A 12 -10.94 -24.20 29.90
CA ASP A 12 -11.11 -22.80 29.55
C ASP A 12 -11.07 -22.53 28.03
N PHE A 13 -10.83 -23.57 27.22
CA PHE A 13 -10.68 -23.49 25.76
C PHE A 13 -9.61 -22.48 25.32
N LEU A 14 -8.63 -22.18 26.17
CA LEU A 14 -7.49 -21.32 25.86
C LEU A 14 -6.29 -22.15 25.39
N GLU A 15 -5.35 -21.50 24.69
CA GLU A 15 -4.06 -22.10 24.36
C GLU A 15 -3.18 -22.12 25.60
N HIS A 16 -2.64 -23.30 25.93
CA HIS A 16 -1.70 -23.49 27.04
C HIS A 16 -0.37 -24.00 26.51
N LYS A 17 0.73 -23.59 27.16
CA LYS A 17 2.10 -24.00 26.82
C LYS A 17 2.80 -24.55 28.06
N VAL A 18 3.64 -25.54 27.85
CA VAL A 18 4.47 -26.15 28.89
C VAL A 18 5.91 -26.25 28.38
N GLU A 19 6.87 -26.09 29.29
CA GLU A 19 8.28 -26.35 29.02
C GLU A 19 8.65 -27.70 29.62
N ILE A 20 9.18 -28.59 28.78
CA ILE A 20 9.60 -29.92 29.20
C ILE A 20 11.12 -29.98 29.07
N LYS A 21 11.79 -30.30 30.17
CA LYS A 21 13.23 -30.50 30.17
C LYS A 21 13.57 -31.76 29.37
N VAL A 22 14.48 -31.60 28.42
CA VAL A 22 15.11 -32.71 27.69
C VAL A 22 16.61 -32.67 28.01
N ASP A 23 17.23 -33.83 28.15
CA ASP A 23 18.67 -33.91 28.35
C ASP A 23 19.42 -33.41 27.12
N GLY A 24 20.63 -32.87 27.33
CA GLY A 24 21.47 -32.38 26.24
C GLY A 24 21.78 -33.50 25.25
N LEU A 25 21.58 -33.20 23.97
CA LEU A 25 21.92 -34.10 22.87
C LEU A 25 23.27 -33.69 22.28
N PRO A 26 24.05 -34.63 21.71
CA PRO A 26 25.20 -34.29 20.87
C PRO A 26 24.80 -33.42 19.67
N ASN A 27 25.80 -32.83 19.01
CA ASN A 27 25.55 -32.11 17.78
C ASN A 27 24.96 -33.04 16.71
N GLY A 28 23.94 -32.56 15.99
CA GLY A 28 23.27 -33.33 14.96
C GLY A 28 21.88 -32.84 14.61
N GLU A 29 21.27 -33.54 13.66
CA GLU A 29 19.88 -33.36 13.26
C GLU A 29 19.01 -34.41 13.93
N TYR A 30 17.89 -33.98 14.51
CA TYR A 30 16.96 -34.84 15.22
C TYR A 30 15.53 -34.55 14.80
N ALA A 31 14.69 -35.57 14.86
CA ALA A 31 13.25 -35.43 14.75
C ALA A 31 12.61 -35.79 16.09
N ILE A 32 11.82 -34.86 16.63
CA ILE A 32 10.99 -35.09 17.81
C ILE A 32 9.65 -35.62 17.31
N PHE A 33 9.31 -36.84 17.73
CA PHE A 33 8.02 -37.46 17.47
C PHE A 33 7.19 -37.43 18.75
N THR A 34 5.97 -36.92 18.66
CA THR A 34 5.02 -36.90 19.79
C THR A 34 3.70 -37.53 19.38
N SER A 35 3.08 -38.24 20.32
CA SER A 35 1.81 -38.92 20.15
C SER A 35 0.96 -38.76 21.40
N THR A 36 -0.37 -38.71 21.23
CA THR A 36 -1.33 -38.83 22.36
C THR A 36 -1.56 -40.28 22.80
N ASP A 37 -0.99 -41.25 22.08
CA ASP A 37 -1.10 -42.69 22.32
C ASP A 37 0.29 -43.32 22.40
N ASN A 38 0.49 -44.23 23.36
CA ASN A 38 1.79 -44.84 23.64
C ASN A 38 2.29 -45.78 22.52
N ASP A 39 1.39 -46.29 21.67
CA ASP A 39 1.74 -47.18 20.55
C ASP A 39 1.96 -46.42 19.24
N PHE A 40 1.87 -45.08 19.24
CA PHE A 40 2.03 -44.22 18.05
C PHE A 40 1.13 -44.64 16.86
N LYS A 41 -0.11 -45.04 17.14
CA LYS A 41 -1.06 -45.50 16.12
C LYS A 41 -1.42 -44.38 15.16
N VAL A 42 -0.90 -44.44 13.93
CA VAL A 42 -0.98 -43.38 12.91
C VAL A 42 -2.39 -42.89 12.59
N ARG A 43 -3.41 -43.75 12.67
CA ARG A 43 -4.79 -43.40 12.30
C ARG A 43 -5.70 -43.05 13.47
N GLU A 44 -5.29 -43.36 14.69
CA GLU A 44 -6.12 -43.29 15.89
C GLU A 44 -5.60 -42.28 16.92
N SER A 45 -4.37 -41.81 16.74
CA SER A 45 -3.70 -40.86 17.64
C SER A 45 -3.38 -39.54 16.93
N THR A 46 -3.31 -38.47 17.72
CA THR A 46 -2.76 -37.21 17.20
C THR A 46 -1.24 -37.32 17.23
N LEU A 47 -0.63 -37.26 16.05
CA LEU A 47 0.82 -37.31 15.88
C LEU A 47 1.34 -35.93 15.47
N ALA A 48 2.50 -35.56 16.00
CA ALA A 48 3.27 -34.42 15.51
C ALA A 48 4.75 -34.80 15.37
N ILE A 49 5.40 -34.20 14.39
CA ILE A 49 6.83 -34.32 14.15
C ILE A 49 7.43 -32.92 14.05
N GLN A 50 8.55 -32.70 14.73
CA GLN A 50 9.33 -31.47 14.63
C GLN A 50 10.80 -31.82 14.39
N PHE A 51 11.36 -31.31 13.31
CA PHE A 51 12.80 -31.41 13.04
C PHE A 51 13.54 -30.31 13.81
N ILE A 52 14.66 -30.65 14.44
CA ILE A 52 15.52 -29.74 15.18
C ILE A 52 16.99 -30.00 14.85
N TYR A 53 17.79 -28.95 14.95
CA TYR A 53 19.25 -29.03 14.87
C TYR A 53 19.83 -28.69 16.23
N VAL A 54 20.68 -29.58 16.73
CA VAL A 54 21.48 -29.35 17.93
C VAL A 54 22.87 -28.98 17.42
N SER A 55 23.22 -27.71 17.58
CA SER A 55 24.44 -27.14 17.02
C SER A 55 24.93 -25.99 17.87
N SER A 56 26.25 -25.89 18.01
CA SER A 56 26.90 -24.74 18.61
C SER A 56 27.01 -23.57 17.65
N LEU A 57 26.72 -23.76 16.35
CA LEU A 57 26.79 -22.72 15.33
C LEU A 57 25.54 -21.83 15.37
N ALA A 58 25.75 -20.56 15.05
CA ALA A 58 24.73 -19.58 14.71
C ALA A 58 25.32 -18.59 13.69
N TRP A 59 24.48 -17.84 13.00
CA TRP A 59 24.92 -16.78 12.12
C TRP A 59 24.10 -15.51 12.33
N LEU A 60 24.74 -14.38 12.06
CA LEU A 60 24.16 -13.04 12.09
C LEU A 60 24.47 -12.36 10.75
N ASN A 61 23.65 -11.41 10.33
CA ASN A 61 23.89 -10.69 9.07
C ASN A 61 23.55 -9.21 9.14
N ASN A 62 24.24 -8.43 8.31
CA ASN A 62 23.89 -7.06 7.96
C ASN A 62 23.91 -6.92 6.44
N GLY A 63 22.74 -6.98 5.80
CA GLY A 63 22.66 -7.11 4.35
C GLY A 63 23.28 -8.43 3.90
N ASN A 64 24.27 -8.36 3.01
CA ASN A 64 24.97 -9.51 2.43
C ASN A 64 26.25 -9.90 3.19
N ASP A 65 26.56 -9.20 4.26
CA ASP A 65 27.67 -9.48 5.16
C ASP A 65 27.20 -10.39 6.29
N PHE A 66 27.82 -11.56 6.42
CA PHE A 66 27.44 -12.58 7.38
C PHE A 66 28.59 -12.92 8.33
N TYR A 67 28.23 -13.28 9.56
CA TYR A 67 29.16 -13.68 10.61
C TYR A 67 28.67 -14.97 11.25
N VAL A 68 29.47 -16.03 11.18
CA VAL A 68 29.23 -17.27 11.91
C VAL A 68 29.88 -17.17 13.28
N VAL A 69 29.10 -17.48 14.33
CA VAL A 69 29.51 -17.41 15.73
C VAL A 69 29.13 -18.68 16.47
N ASN A 70 29.79 -18.92 17.61
CA ASN A 70 29.34 -19.90 18.57
C ASN A 70 28.13 -19.32 19.33
N ARG A 71 27.02 -20.06 19.36
CA ARG A 71 25.72 -19.63 19.87
C ARG A 71 25.73 -19.27 21.36
N GLU A 72 26.54 -19.96 22.15
CA GLU A 72 26.61 -19.75 23.61
C GLU A 72 27.55 -18.60 23.97
N SER A 73 28.74 -18.57 23.37
CA SER A 73 29.79 -17.61 23.72
C SER A 73 29.80 -16.34 22.87
N GLY A 74 29.13 -16.34 21.71
CA GLY A 74 29.18 -15.28 20.72
C GLY A 74 30.50 -15.17 19.95
N GLN A 75 31.47 -16.07 20.21
CA GLN A 75 32.80 -16.00 19.60
C GLN A 75 32.79 -16.37 18.11
N PRO A 76 33.55 -15.66 17.26
CA PRO A 76 33.58 -15.90 15.83
C PRO A 76 34.09 -17.31 15.48
N GLN A 77 33.44 -17.95 14.51
CA GLN A 77 33.77 -19.30 14.06
C GLN A 77 34.46 -19.24 12.70
N ALA A 78 35.79 -19.20 12.75
CA ALA A 78 36.64 -19.25 11.56
C ALA A 78 36.63 -20.63 10.88
N ARG A 79 36.89 -20.63 9.57
CA ARG A 79 36.98 -21.84 8.72
C ARG A 79 35.73 -22.72 8.75
N THR A 80 34.56 -22.13 9.01
CA THR A 80 33.27 -22.81 8.87
C THR A 80 32.91 -22.87 7.40
N ASN A 81 32.52 -24.04 6.90
CA ASN A 81 32.03 -24.20 5.55
C ASN A 81 30.57 -23.70 5.47
N VAL A 82 30.24 -22.93 4.44
CA VAL A 82 28.93 -22.32 4.22
C VAL A 82 28.44 -22.65 2.83
N GLN A 83 27.48 -23.56 2.72
CA GLN A 83 26.81 -23.86 1.46
C GLN A 83 25.54 -23.02 1.34
N VAL A 84 25.46 -22.22 0.28
CA VAL A 84 24.28 -21.41 -0.04
C VAL A 84 23.29 -22.25 -0.85
N TRP A 85 22.00 -22.13 -0.54
CA TRP A 85 20.91 -22.80 -1.27
C TRP A 85 19.89 -21.78 -1.76
N TYR A 86 19.77 -21.61 -3.08
CA TYR A 86 18.80 -20.70 -3.68
C TYR A 86 17.45 -21.37 -3.88
N ARG A 87 16.37 -20.62 -3.61
CA ARG A 87 14.99 -21.07 -3.80
C ARG A 87 14.45 -20.52 -5.12
N TYR A 88 13.92 -21.39 -5.99
CA TYR A 88 13.27 -20.97 -7.25
C TYR A 88 11.91 -21.64 -7.41
N TYR A 89 10.98 -20.97 -8.10
CA TYR A 89 9.67 -21.54 -8.39
C TYR A 89 9.73 -22.39 -9.65
N ASP A 90 9.37 -23.67 -9.53
CA ASP A 90 9.22 -24.58 -10.66
C ASP A 90 7.73 -24.64 -11.05
N SER A 91 7.39 -24.02 -12.18
CA SER A 91 6.02 -23.96 -12.67
C SER A 91 5.47 -25.32 -13.09
N GLN A 92 6.32 -26.28 -13.47
CA GLN A 92 5.88 -27.62 -13.86
C GLN A 92 5.46 -28.44 -12.64
N LYS A 93 6.15 -28.23 -11.51
CA LYS A 93 5.86 -28.90 -10.23
C LYS A 93 4.94 -28.09 -9.32
N ASN A 94 4.52 -26.90 -9.75
CA ASN A 94 3.73 -25.95 -8.98
C ASN A 94 4.26 -25.76 -7.54
N SER A 95 5.58 -25.73 -7.39
CA SER A 95 6.25 -25.75 -6.08
C SER A 95 7.63 -25.11 -6.14
N TYR A 96 8.11 -24.64 -4.99
CA TYR A 96 9.46 -24.13 -4.87
C TYR A 96 10.48 -25.26 -4.73
N GLN A 97 11.58 -25.13 -5.44
CA GLN A 97 12.70 -26.07 -5.45
C GLN A 97 13.96 -25.36 -4.95
N LYS A 98 14.89 -26.14 -4.40
CA LYS A 98 16.20 -25.66 -3.94
C LYS A 98 17.27 -26.04 -4.97
N ARG A 99 18.20 -25.12 -5.25
CA ARG A 99 19.42 -25.40 -6.03
C ARG A 99 20.66 -24.99 -5.24
N LYS A 100 21.74 -25.76 -5.39
CA LYS A 100 23.03 -25.41 -4.80
C LYS A 100 23.56 -24.12 -5.41
N GLY A 101 23.94 -23.20 -4.55
CA GLY A 101 24.68 -21.99 -4.86
C GLY A 101 26.17 -22.16 -4.56
N GLU A 102 26.78 -21.06 -4.16
CA GLU A 102 28.19 -20.97 -3.80
C GLU A 102 28.49 -21.78 -2.53
N ASN A 103 29.73 -22.27 -2.43
CA ASN A 103 30.27 -22.84 -1.21
C ASN A 103 31.42 -21.96 -0.72
N LEU A 104 31.21 -21.33 0.44
CA LEU A 104 32.10 -20.33 1.02
C LEU A 104 32.74 -20.86 2.30
N VAL A 105 33.82 -20.20 2.73
CA VAL A 105 34.49 -20.53 4.00
C VAL A 105 34.70 -19.24 4.77
N THR A 106 34.35 -19.27 6.05
CA THR A 106 34.49 -18.08 6.90
C THR A 106 35.95 -17.71 7.18
N ASP A 107 36.21 -16.41 7.25
CA ASP A 107 37.53 -15.88 7.61
C ASP A 107 37.83 -16.03 9.11
N LYS A 108 38.96 -15.46 9.57
CA LYS A 108 39.37 -15.50 11.00
C LYS A 108 38.37 -14.87 11.97
N ASN A 109 37.50 -13.97 11.49
CA ASN A 109 36.45 -13.30 12.25
C ASN A 109 35.08 -13.98 12.08
N GLY A 110 35.04 -15.18 11.49
CA GLY A 110 33.79 -15.86 11.18
C GLY A 110 33.01 -15.20 10.04
N PHE A 111 33.62 -14.25 9.32
CA PHE A 111 32.95 -13.46 8.31
C PHE A 111 32.94 -14.14 6.94
N PHE A 112 31.86 -13.95 6.19
CA PHE A 112 31.78 -14.22 4.76
C PHE A 112 30.78 -13.27 4.08
N HIS A 113 30.92 -13.09 2.76
CA HIS A 113 30.06 -12.24 1.96
C HIS A 113 29.36 -13.06 0.87
N ILE A 114 28.07 -12.80 0.64
CA ILE A 114 27.31 -13.35 -0.50
C ILE A 114 27.09 -12.25 -1.52
N GLU A 115 27.66 -12.41 -2.71
CA GLU A 115 27.49 -11.46 -3.80
C GLU A 115 26.01 -11.30 -4.19
N GLU A 116 25.60 -10.08 -4.54
CA GLU A 116 24.24 -9.84 -5.04
C GLU A 116 24.00 -10.67 -6.31
N SER A 117 22.86 -11.37 -6.37
CA SER A 117 22.51 -12.06 -7.58
C SER A 117 22.25 -11.06 -8.71
N ARG A 118 22.93 -11.24 -9.85
CA ARG A 118 22.68 -10.46 -11.08
C ARG A 118 21.28 -10.68 -11.67
N THR A 119 20.50 -11.60 -11.11
CA THR A 119 19.13 -11.92 -11.52
C THR A 119 18.20 -11.80 -10.32
N ASN A 120 17.07 -11.09 -10.47
CA ASN A 120 16.04 -10.90 -9.42
C ASN A 120 15.38 -12.20 -8.89
N THR A 121 15.80 -13.37 -9.38
CA THR A 121 15.22 -14.68 -9.08
C THR A 121 15.88 -15.38 -7.89
N ASN A 122 16.94 -14.83 -7.31
CA ASN A 122 17.76 -15.48 -6.27
C ASN A 122 17.83 -14.70 -4.95
N ASN A 123 16.92 -13.76 -4.73
CA ASN A 123 16.98 -12.89 -3.55
C ASN A 123 16.62 -13.61 -2.24
N SER A 124 16.20 -14.88 -2.32
CA SER A 124 15.88 -15.75 -1.18
C SER A 124 16.79 -16.97 -1.17
N PHE A 125 17.54 -17.15 -0.09
CA PHE A 125 18.39 -18.32 0.11
C PHE A 125 18.37 -18.83 1.55
N SER A 126 18.85 -20.05 1.73
CA SER A 126 19.13 -20.68 3.03
C SER A 126 20.62 -21.01 3.14
N LEU A 127 21.12 -21.09 4.37
CA LEU A 127 22.52 -21.37 4.68
C LEU A 127 22.67 -22.69 5.41
N GLU A 128 23.53 -23.54 4.87
CA GLU A 128 23.98 -24.79 5.48
C GLU A 128 25.42 -24.59 5.99
N LEU A 129 25.60 -24.70 7.31
CA LEU A 129 26.87 -24.52 7.98
C LEU A 129 27.43 -25.88 8.43
N SER A 130 28.73 -26.09 8.24
CA SER A 130 29.42 -27.27 8.79
C SER A 130 30.84 -26.96 9.27
N LYS A 131 31.19 -27.49 10.44
CA LYS A 131 32.53 -27.34 11.04
C LYS A 131 32.81 -28.47 12.03
N GLU A 132 33.88 -29.23 11.79
CA GLU A 132 34.43 -30.22 12.75
C GLU A 132 33.39 -31.18 13.36
N GLY A 133 32.41 -31.62 12.57
CA GLY A 133 31.33 -32.52 13.02
C GLY A 133 30.09 -31.80 13.58
N ASP A 134 30.11 -30.48 13.70
CA ASP A 134 28.93 -29.64 13.93
C ASP A 134 28.25 -29.29 12.59
N TYR A 135 26.91 -29.23 12.61
CA TYR A 135 26.06 -29.05 11.44
C TYR A 135 24.82 -28.23 11.78
N LEU A 136 24.52 -27.21 10.97
CA LEU A 136 23.30 -26.42 11.08
C LEU A 136 22.75 -26.09 9.70
N PHE A 137 21.51 -26.49 9.43
CA PHE A 137 20.80 -26.10 8.21
C PHE A 137 19.42 -25.53 8.51
N MET A 138 19.30 -24.19 8.49
CA MET A 138 18.02 -23.51 8.73
C MET A 138 17.24 -23.40 7.43
N ASP A 139 16.71 -24.53 6.99
CA ASP A 139 16.14 -24.72 5.66
C ASP A 139 14.71 -24.16 5.50
N ASP A 140 14.10 -23.79 6.64
CA ASP A 140 12.79 -23.15 6.82
C ASP A 140 12.88 -21.61 6.90
N GLN A 141 14.01 -21.09 7.38
CA GLN A 141 14.32 -19.66 7.43
C GLN A 141 14.90 -19.21 6.10
N ASN A 142 14.08 -18.54 5.29
CA ASN A 142 14.58 -17.89 4.08
C ASN A 142 15.17 -16.52 4.46
N VAL A 143 16.46 -16.35 4.20
CA VAL A 143 17.09 -15.04 4.25
C VAL A 143 16.77 -14.34 2.94
N ASN A 144 15.99 -13.27 3.04
CA ASN A 144 15.84 -12.35 1.93
C ASN A 144 17.05 -11.40 1.94
N SER A 145 17.88 -11.48 0.90
CA SER A 145 18.83 -10.42 0.60
C SER A 145 18.03 -9.18 0.21
N TYR A 146 17.71 -8.37 1.22
CA TYR A 146 17.25 -7.01 0.99
C TYR A 146 18.49 -6.18 0.71
N SER A 147 18.62 -5.69 -0.52
CA SER A 147 19.59 -4.65 -0.86
C SER A 147 19.27 -3.42 -0.01
N ARG A 148 19.88 -3.33 1.17
CA ARG A 148 19.83 -2.14 2.02
C ARG A 148 20.84 -1.16 1.46
N GLY A 149 20.38 -0.43 0.45
CA GLY A 149 21.14 0.64 -0.18
C GLY A 149 22.40 0.10 -0.83
N GLN A 150 22.32 -0.14 -2.13
CA GLN A 150 23.53 0.02 -2.94
C GLN A 150 24.23 1.31 -2.48
N GLU A 151 25.57 1.28 -2.37
CA GLU A 151 26.32 2.49 -2.68
C GLU A 151 25.80 2.91 -4.04
N LYS A 152 24.88 3.87 -4.02
CA LYS A 152 24.23 4.30 -5.22
C LYS A 152 25.40 4.72 -6.10
N SER A 153 25.47 4.10 -7.28
CA SER A 153 26.31 4.61 -8.36
C SER A 153 26.20 6.14 -8.36
N ASN A 154 27.23 6.87 -8.77
CA ASN A 154 27.13 8.31 -9.07
C ASN A 154 26.17 8.56 -10.26
N SER A 155 25.05 7.83 -10.33
CA SER A 155 23.96 7.99 -11.25
C SER A 155 23.23 9.25 -10.83
N THR A 156 23.29 10.21 -11.73
CA THR A 156 22.51 11.42 -11.64
C THR A 156 21.10 11.06 -12.10
N THR A 157 20.13 11.12 -11.19
CA THR A 157 18.73 10.91 -11.53
C THR A 157 18.02 12.24 -11.65
N TYR A 158 17.03 12.31 -12.55
CA TYR A 158 16.22 13.51 -12.71
C TYR A 158 14.81 13.23 -12.23
N LYS A 159 14.21 14.23 -11.59
CA LYS A 159 12.82 14.20 -11.16
C LYS A 159 12.12 15.46 -11.63
N SER A 160 10.96 15.31 -12.27
CA SER A 160 10.16 16.47 -12.66
C SER A 160 8.91 16.64 -11.83
N PHE A 161 8.48 17.90 -11.71
CA PHE A 161 7.20 18.29 -11.14
C PHE A 161 6.41 19.00 -12.24
N LEU A 162 5.28 18.42 -12.62
CA LEU A 162 4.42 18.91 -13.69
C LEU A 162 3.18 19.58 -13.11
N PHE A 163 2.80 20.69 -13.73
CA PHE A 163 1.64 21.50 -13.36
C PHE A 163 0.87 21.90 -14.61
N THR A 164 -0.44 22.03 -14.47
CA THR A 164 -1.34 22.57 -15.49
C THR A 164 -2.18 23.69 -14.90
N ASP A 165 -2.72 24.58 -15.74
CA ASP A 165 -3.60 25.67 -15.26
C ASP A 165 -4.92 25.15 -14.68
N ARG A 166 -5.36 23.97 -15.15
CA ARG A 166 -6.59 23.29 -14.72
C ARG A 166 -6.38 21.79 -14.62
N SER A 167 -7.20 21.14 -13.80
CA SER A 167 -7.31 19.68 -13.73
C SER A 167 -8.34 19.11 -14.73
N ILE A 168 -9.14 19.96 -15.38
CA ILE A 168 -10.18 19.57 -16.35
C ILE A 168 -10.27 20.52 -17.54
N TYR A 169 -10.33 19.95 -18.75
CA TYR A 169 -10.45 20.66 -20.03
C TYR A 169 -11.60 20.11 -20.85
N ARG A 170 -12.01 20.86 -21.87
CA ARG A 170 -12.91 20.37 -22.92
C ARG A 170 -12.12 19.90 -24.14
N PRO A 171 -12.65 18.98 -24.95
CA PRO A 171 -12.08 18.65 -26.25
C PRO A 171 -11.80 19.92 -27.09
N GLY A 172 -10.66 19.95 -27.79
CA GLY A 172 -10.23 21.12 -28.57
C GLY A 172 -9.61 22.28 -27.78
N GLN A 173 -9.63 22.26 -26.43
CA GLN A 173 -8.96 23.30 -25.66
C GLN A 173 -7.43 23.17 -25.72
N ILE A 174 -6.76 24.32 -25.61
CA ILE A 174 -5.32 24.36 -25.39
C ILE A 174 -5.07 24.10 -23.91
N LEU A 175 -4.30 23.05 -23.62
CA LEU A 175 -3.74 22.79 -22.31
C LEU A 175 -2.39 23.49 -22.21
N TYR A 176 -2.20 24.28 -21.16
CA TYR A 176 -0.91 24.88 -20.82
C TYR A 176 -0.30 24.11 -19.66
N PHE A 177 1.01 23.84 -19.75
CA PHE A 177 1.73 23.15 -18.69
C PHE A 177 3.03 23.86 -18.34
N LYS A 178 3.45 23.67 -17.09
CA LYS A 178 4.76 24.05 -16.57
C LYS A 178 5.39 22.86 -15.89
N GLY A 179 6.69 22.67 -16.10
CA GLY A 179 7.50 21.69 -15.42
C GLY A 179 8.67 22.31 -14.69
N ILE A 180 9.10 21.68 -13.61
CA ILE A 180 10.36 21.96 -12.92
C ILE A 180 11.14 20.65 -12.87
N LEU A 181 12.36 20.65 -13.37
CA LEU A 181 13.24 19.50 -13.38
C LEU A 181 14.35 19.70 -12.34
N ILE A 182 14.47 18.75 -11.43
CA ILE A 182 15.54 18.69 -10.45
C ILE A 182 16.46 17.53 -10.76
N GLU A 183 17.72 17.72 -10.42
CA GLU A 183 18.79 16.74 -10.48
C GLU A 183 19.09 16.25 -9.07
N GLN A 184 19.09 14.93 -8.88
CA GLN A 184 19.39 14.28 -7.62
C GLN A 184 20.65 13.45 -7.78
N THR A 185 21.71 13.84 -7.06
CA THR A 185 22.95 13.06 -6.98
C THR A 185 22.88 12.15 -5.76
N ASP A 186 22.83 10.87 -6.06
CA ASP A 186 22.49 9.80 -5.16
C ASP A 186 23.37 9.68 -3.90
N ASN A 187 24.64 10.07 -3.97
CA ASN A 187 25.61 9.98 -2.87
C ASN A 187 25.61 11.18 -1.91
N THR A 188 24.94 12.29 -2.24
CA THR A 188 24.97 13.50 -1.40
C THR A 188 23.62 13.87 -0.80
N GLN A 189 22.53 13.21 -1.22
CA GLN A 189 21.14 13.64 -0.95
C GLN A 189 20.88 15.12 -1.27
N LYS A 190 21.74 15.77 -2.07
CA LYS A 190 21.57 17.16 -2.49
C LYS A 190 20.76 17.18 -3.78
N ASN A 191 19.67 17.93 -3.74
CA ASN A 191 18.89 18.25 -4.92
C ASN A 191 19.40 19.57 -5.49
N SER A 192 19.60 19.63 -6.81
CA SER A 192 19.91 20.86 -7.54
C SER A 192 18.95 21.04 -8.70
N ILE A 193 18.87 22.25 -9.25
CA ILE A 193 18.04 22.53 -10.43
C ILE A 193 18.77 22.04 -11.69
N ALA A 194 18.06 21.33 -12.57
CA ALA A 194 18.64 20.85 -13.82
C ALA A 194 18.59 21.97 -14.88
N LEU A 195 19.72 22.63 -15.12
CA LEU A 195 19.81 23.78 -16.05
C LEU A 195 20.05 23.33 -17.49
N ASN A 196 19.45 24.03 -18.47
CA ASN A 196 19.66 23.80 -19.91
C ASN A 196 19.47 22.34 -20.35
N LYS A 197 18.65 21.57 -19.62
CA LYS A 197 18.38 20.16 -19.88
C LYS A 197 17.20 20.05 -20.82
N GLU A 198 17.40 19.32 -21.90
CA GLU A 198 16.33 18.97 -22.82
C GLU A 198 15.54 17.78 -22.29
N THR A 199 14.22 17.82 -22.39
CA THR A 199 13.33 16.69 -22.14
C THR A 199 12.16 16.69 -23.11
N LYS A 200 11.56 15.52 -23.31
CA LYS A 200 10.39 15.34 -24.16
C LYS A 200 9.16 15.08 -23.30
N ILE A 201 8.12 15.87 -23.55
CA ILE A 201 6.82 15.74 -22.91
C ILE A 201 5.89 15.03 -23.89
N ASN A 202 5.33 13.90 -23.47
CA ASN A 202 4.39 13.12 -24.25
C ASN A 202 2.97 13.31 -23.72
N LEU A 203 2.02 13.52 -24.62
CA LEU A 203 0.59 13.55 -24.33
C LEU A 203 -0.03 12.19 -24.67
N TYR A 204 -0.66 11.58 -23.68
CA TYR A 204 -1.42 10.33 -23.82
C TYR A 204 -2.90 10.58 -23.57
N ASP A 205 -3.75 9.88 -24.31
CA ASP A 205 -5.20 9.91 -24.10
C ASP A 205 -5.71 8.88 -23.07
N ALA A 206 -7.03 8.82 -22.92
CA ALA A 206 -7.69 7.90 -21.99
C ALA A 206 -7.48 6.41 -22.30
N ASN A 207 -7.10 6.06 -23.54
CA ASN A 207 -6.77 4.68 -23.93
C ASN A 207 -5.28 4.38 -23.77
N GLY A 208 -4.47 5.36 -23.33
CA GLY A 208 -3.03 5.22 -23.23
C GLY A 208 -2.31 5.36 -24.58
N GLU A 209 -3.00 5.85 -25.62
CA GLU A 209 -2.38 6.11 -26.92
C GLU A 209 -1.67 7.46 -26.91
N LYS A 210 -0.45 7.49 -27.43
CA LYS A 210 0.30 8.73 -27.59
C LYS A 210 -0.35 9.59 -28.68
N ARG A 211 -0.82 10.78 -28.32
CA ARG A 211 -1.47 11.73 -29.23
C ARG A 211 -0.53 12.80 -29.76
N ASP A 212 0.40 13.27 -28.93
CA ASP A 212 1.36 14.30 -29.32
C ASP A 212 2.63 14.25 -28.47
N SER A 213 3.67 14.98 -28.86
CA SER A 213 4.83 15.23 -28.02
C SER A 213 5.52 16.55 -28.32
N LEU A 214 6.08 17.16 -27.28
CA LEU A 214 6.80 18.42 -27.36
C LEU A 214 8.15 18.29 -26.66
N THR A 215 9.23 18.61 -27.39
CA THR A 215 10.57 18.75 -26.80
C THR A 215 10.71 20.14 -26.18
N VAL A 216 11.14 20.20 -24.93
CA VAL A 216 11.33 21.43 -24.15
C VAL A 216 12.69 21.44 -23.48
N LYS A 217 13.20 22.63 -23.17
CA LYS A 217 14.48 22.83 -22.50
C LYS A 217 14.30 23.64 -21.23
N THR A 218 14.94 23.24 -20.14
CA THR A 218 14.89 23.98 -18.87
C THR A 218 15.65 25.30 -18.96
N ASN A 219 15.12 26.33 -18.30
CA ASN A 219 15.75 27.64 -18.16
C ASN A 219 16.73 27.69 -16.98
N GLU A 220 17.23 28.90 -16.67
CA GLU A 220 18.15 29.18 -15.56
C GLU A 220 17.58 28.87 -14.15
N PHE A 221 16.28 28.59 -14.05
CA PHE A 221 15.61 28.18 -12.82
C PHE A 221 15.22 26.69 -12.82
N GLY A 222 15.71 25.92 -13.80
CA GLY A 222 15.36 24.49 -13.95
C GLY A 222 13.92 24.24 -14.38
N SER A 223 13.22 25.25 -14.91
CA SER A 223 11.82 25.15 -15.31
C SER A 223 11.62 25.21 -16.82
N TYR A 224 10.54 24.59 -17.30
CA TYR A 224 10.12 24.64 -18.70
C TYR A 224 8.59 24.81 -18.77
N SER A 225 8.08 25.21 -19.93
CA SER A 225 6.64 25.32 -20.16
C SER A 225 6.31 25.04 -21.61
N GLY A 226 5.08 24.61 -21.86
CA GLY A 226 4.59 24.32 -23.20
C GLY A 226 3.08 24.29 -23.26
N LYS A 227 2.58 23.91 -24.43
CA LYS A 227 1.14 23.76 -24.66
C LYS A 227 0.85 22.59 -25.60
N PHE A 228 -0.32 22.00 -25.43
CA PHE A 228 -0.88 21.02 -26.34
C PHE A 228 -2.29 21.43 -26.74
N THR A 229 -2.66 21.21 -27.99
CA THR A 229 -4.06 21.32 -28.42
C THR A 229 -4.70 19.94 -28.23
N LEU A 230 -5.70 19.85 -27.35
CA LEU A 230 -6.38 18.59 -27.10
C LEU A 230 -7.22 18.18 -28.32
N PRO A 231 -7.28 16.88 -28.66
CA PRO A 231 -8.05 16.41 -29.82
C PRO A 231 -9.53 16.77 -29.71
N GLN A 232 -10.16 17.05 -30.85
CA GLN A 232 -11.61 17.27 -30.95
C GLN A 232 -12.30 15.97 -31.37
N GLY A 233 -13.32 15.55 -30.62
CA GLY A 233 -14.12 14.36 -30.89
C GLY A 233 -13.37 13.05 -30.66
N GLN A 234 -14.14 12.03 -30.26
CA GLN A 234 -13.78 10.61 -30.13
C GLN A 234 -13.35 10.08 -28.76
N ILE A 235 -12.65 10.81 -27.87
CA ILE A 235 -12.26 10.25 -26.55
C ILE A 235 -12.26 11.34 -25.47
N THR A 236 -13.20 11.23 -24.52
CA THR A 236 -13.16 11.93 -23.22
C THR A 236 -12.61 10.98 -22.15
N GLY A 237 -12.22 11.52 -20.99
CA GLY A 237 -11.71 10.74 -19.87
C GLY A 237 -10.39 11.26 -19.33
N LEU A 238 -9.62 10.35 -18.73
CA LEU A 238 -8.38 10.68 -18.02
C LEU A 238 -7.18 10.66 -18.97
N PHE A 239 -6.66 11.84 -19.30
CA PHE A 239 -5.45 12.03 -20.09
C PHE A 239 -4.23 12.15 -19.19
N ARG A 240 -3.03 12.03 -19.79
CA ARG A 240 -1.76 12.11 -19.06
C ARG A 240 -0.67 12.83 -19.84
N LEU A 241 0.04 13.73 -19.17
CA LEU A 241 1.36 14.21 -19.60
C LEU A 241 2.45 13.37 -18.95
N GLN A 242 3.47 12.97 -19.71
CA GLN A 242 4.62 12.25 -19.20
C GLN A 242 5.92 12.94 -19.62
N ASP A 243 6.81 13.17 -18.65
CA ASP A 243 8.16 13.66 -18.88
C ASP A 243 9.12 12.47 -18.96
N GLU A 244 9.78 12.28 -20.10
CA GLU A 244 10.71 11.16 -20.32
C GLU A 244 11.95 11.23 -19.42
N THR A 245 12.49 12.42 -19.16
CA THR A 245 13.73 12.60 -18.37
C THR A 245 13.43 12.59 -16.88
N GLY A 246 12.41 13.31 -16.45
CA GLY A 246 12.06 13.46 -15.02
C GLY A 246 11.25 12.31 -14.45
N ASN A 247 10.91 11.29 -15.26
CA ASN A 247 10.12 10.11 -14.91
C ASN A 247 8.90 10.42 -14.03
N ASN A 248 8.14 11.44 -14.41
CA ASN A 248 6.92 11.83 -13.73
C ASN A 248 5.77 11.91 -14.73
N ALA A 249 4.56 11.71 -14.23
CA ALA A 249 3.34 11.83 -15.01
C ALA A 249 2.27 12.62 -14.27
N LEU A 250 1.62 13.53 -15.00
CA LEU A 250 0.51 14.33 -14.52
C LEU A 250 -0.77 13.92 -15.23
N TYR A 251 -1.79 13.58 -14.46
CA TYR A 251 -3.10 13.18 -14.97
C TYR A 251 -4.08 14.36 -14.92
N PHE A 252 -4.92 14.47 -15.93
CA PHE A 252 -5.96 15.50 -16.02
C PHE A 252 -7.17 14.97 -16.82
N SER A 253 -8.34 15.54 -16.60
CA SER A 253 -9.57 15.11 -17.26
C SER A 253 -9.86 15.94 -18.51
N VAL A 254 -10.36 15.28 -19.57
CA VAL A 254 -10.89 15.94 -20.77
C VAL A 254 -12.35 15.52 -20.90
N GLU A 255 -13.27 16.44 -20.64
CA GLU A 255 -14.70 16.17 -20.55
C GLU A 255 -15.55 17.30 -21.15
N GLU A 256 -16.75 16.96 -21.60
CA GLU A 256 -17.75 17.95 -21.96
C GLU A 256 -18.50 18.44 -20.72
N TYR A 257 -18.02 19.52 -20.11
CA TYR A 257 -18.64 20.10 -18.91
C TYR A 257 -19.17 21.52 -19.17
N LYS A 258 -20.30 21.87 -18.56
CA LYS A 258 -20.71 23.28 -18.41
C LYS A 258 -20.07 23.82 -17.13
N ARG A 259 -19.45 25.01 -17.20
CA ARG A 259 -18.87 25.65 -16.02
C ARG A 259 -19.99 25.91 -15.01
N PRO A 260 -19.89 25.39 -13.77
CA PRO A 260 -20.87 25.71 -12.75
C PRO A 260 -20.87 27.23 -12.51
N LYS A 261 -22.06 27.82 -12.30
CA LYS A 261 -22.21 29.25 -11.98
C LYS A 261 -22.30 29.50 -10.47
N PHE A 262 -22.26 28.44 -9.68
CA PHE A 262 -22.45 28.46 -8.24
C PHE A 262 -21.59 27.42 -7.55
N GLN A 263 -21.42 27.60 -6.25
CA GLN A 263 -20.77 26.67 -5.33
C GLN A 263 -21.77 26.28 -4.25
N VAL A 264 -21.84 24.98 -3.96
CA VAL A 264 -22.54 24.45 -2.79
C VAL A 264 -21.51 23.97 -1.79
N THR A 265 -21.54 24.55 -0.60
CA THR A 265 -20.66 24.18 0.51
C THR A 265 -21.48 23.47 1.57
N ILE A 266 -21.00 22.32 2.03
CA ILE A 266 -21.55 21.62 3.18
C ILE A 266 -20.62 21.86 4.36
N ASN A 267 -21.17 22.41 5.44
CA ASN A 267 -20.38 22.72 6.64
C ASN A 267 -20.16 21.45 7.45
N LYS A 268 -18.96 21.35 8.04
CA LYS A 268 -18.69 20.28 9.00
C LYS A 268 -19.65 20.44 10.18
N PRO A 269 -20.41 19.40 10.54
CA PRO A 269 -21.35 19.49 11.65
C PRO A 269 -20.60 19.66 12.98
N GLU A 270 -21.05 20.60 13.81
CA GLU A 270 -20.44 20.93 15.10
C GLU A 270 -21.04 20.06 16.22
N GLY A 271 -20.17 19.36 16.97
CA GLY A 271 -20.55 18.56 18.13
C GLY A 271 -20.25 17.07 18.01
N THR A 272 -20.78 16.29 18.94
CA THR A 272 -20.67 14.83 18.98
C THR A 272 -22.06 14.23 18.81
N TYR A 273 -22.22 13.31 17.85
CA TYR A 273 -23.51 12.72 17.52
C TYR A 273 -23.55 11.26 17.95
N LYS A 274 -24.69 10.81 18.47
CA LYS A 274 -24.92 9.39 18.74
C LYS A 274 -25.73 8.75 17.61
N LEU A 275 -25.57 7.43 17.48
CA LEU A 275 -26.37 6.65 16.55
C LEU A 275 -27.86 6.75 16.91
N ASN A 276 -28.70 6.74 15.87
CA ASN A 276 -30.15 6.95 15.92
C ASN A 276 -30.62 8.36 16.29
N GLU A 277 -29.73 9.33 16.47
CA GLU A 277 -30.11 10.74 16.60
C GLU A 277 -30.31 11.37 15.21
N THR A 278 -31.11 12.44 15.17
CA THR A 278 -31.28 13.28 13.98
C THR A 278 -30.16 14.31 13.94
N ILE A 279 -29.38 14.31 12.85
CA ILE A 279 -28.30 15.25 12.58
C ILE A 279 -28.80 16.26 11.55
N ASN A 280 -28.56 17.54 11.83
CA ASN A 280 -28.87 18.64 10.93
C ASN A 280 -27.57 19.19 10.34
N VAL A 281 -27.29 18.86 9.08
CA VAL A 281 -26.11 19.36 8.38
C VAL A 281 -26.45 20.64 7.65
N LYS A 282 -25.78 21.73 8.01
CA LYS A 282 -25.95 23.04 7.38
C LYS A 282 -25.10 23.13 6.12
N GLY A 283 -25.63 23.79 5.10
CA GLY A 283 -24.90 24.13 3.89
C GLY A 283 -25.32 25.48 3.34
N THR A 284 -24.58 25.97 2.35
CA THR A 284 -24.83 27.25 1.69
C THR A 284 -24.64 27.11 0.19
N ALA A 285 -25.53 27.71 -0.60
CA ALA A 285 -25.43 27.82 -2.04
C ALA A 285 -25.21 29.28 -2.44
N ILE A 286 -24.03 29.56 -3.00
CA ILE A 286 -23.61 30.92 -3.37
C ILE A 286 -23.18 30.92 -4.84
N SER A 287 -23.63 31.90 -5.61
CA SER A 287 -23.16 32.14 -6.98
C SER A 287 -21.68 32.52 -6.98
N TYR A 288 -20.91 32.16 -8.01
CA TYR A 288 -19.53 32.65 -8.12
C TYR A 288 -19.42 34.18 -8.26
N SER A 289 -20.53 34.88 -8.52
CA SER A 289 -20.61 36.35 -8.44
C SER A 289 -20.83 36.88 -7.01
N GLY A 290 -20.88 36.02 -5.99
CA GLY A 290 -21.06 36.36 -4.58
C GLY A 290 -22.53 36.43 -4.11
N GLY A 291 -23.50 36.34 -5.01
CA GLY A 291 -24.92 36.40 -4.65
C GLY A 291 -25.42 35.10 -4.00
N ALA A 292 -26.19 35.23 -2.92
CA ALA A 292 -26.94 34.13 -2.32
C ALA A 292 -27.99 33.61 -3.30
N ILE A 293 -28.10 32.29 -3.43
CA ILE A 293 -29.10 31.67 -4.30
C ILE A 293 -30.35 31.41 -3.47
N ASN A 294 -31.37 32.24 -3.65
CA ASN A 294 -32.66 32.11 -2.97
C ASN A 294 -33.60 31.13 -3.70
N ASP A 295 -34.44 30.44 -2.93
CA ASP A 295 -35.52 29.54 -3.38
C ASP A 295 -35.09 28.48 -4.41
N ALA A 296 -33.81 28.08 -4.39
CA ALA A 296 -33.32 27.02 -5.24
C ALA A 296 -33.57 25.64 -4.63
N LYS A 297 -33.99 24.71 -5.48
CA LYS A 297 -34.19 23.31 -5.11
C LYS A 297 -32.84 22.62 -4.99
N VAL A 298 -32.50 22.16 -3.78
CA VAL A 298 -31.33 21.32 -3.47
C VAL A 298 -31.82 19.88 -3.35
N SER A 299 -31.43 19.01 -4.29
CA SER A 299 -31.62 17.56 -4.12
C SER A 299 -30.41 16.99 -3.39
N TYR A 300 -30.61 16.20 -2.35
CA TYR A 300 -29.52 15.63 -1.54
C TYR A 300 -29.63 14.12 -1.38
N ARG A 301 -28.48 13.49 -1.14
CA ARG A 301 -28.34 12.09 -0.76
C ARG A 301 -27.39 11.96 0.41
N VAL A 302 -27.75 11.15 1.40
CA VAL A 302 -26.90 10.79 2.53
C VAL A 302 -26.61 9.29 2.47
N VAL A 303 -25.33 8.96 2.45
CA VAL A 303 -24.86 7.58 2.42
C VAL A 303 -24.07 7.23 3.69
N ARG A 304 -24.24 6.00 4.16
CA ARG A 304 -23.49 5.39 5.25
C ARG A 304 -22.46 4.43 4.69
N ARG A 305 -21.22 4.59 5.13
CA ARG A 305 -20.16 3.60 4.97
C ARG A 305 -19.81 2.99 6.32
N THR A 306 -19.88 1.67 6.41
CA THR A 306 -19.49 0.91 7.61
C THR A 306 -18.02 0.52 7.50
N ILE A 307 -17.21 0.90 8.50
CA ILE A 307 -15.81 0.53 8.62
C ILE A 307 -15.66 -0.36 9.85
N ILE A 308 -15.03 -1.52 9.66
CA ILE A 308 -14.67 -2.40 10.77
C ILE A 308 -13.20 -2.13 11.12
N PRO A 309 -12.88 -1.82 12.40
CA PRO A 309 -11.50 -1.56 12.79
C PRO A 309 -10.60 -2.76 12.50
N ILE A 310 -9.37 -2.49 12.05
CA ILE A 310 -8.40 -3.52 11.65
C ILE A 310 -8.16 -4.53 12.79
N TRP A 311 -8.07 -4.07 14.04
CA TRP A 311 -7.84 -4.93 15.20
C TRP A 311 -8.98 -5.93 15.45
N ALA A 312 -10.23 -5.64 15.04
CA ALA A 312 -11.36 -6.55 15.24
C ALA A 312 -11.26 -7.84 14.40
N GLY A 313 -10.50 -7.81 13.29
CA GLY A 313 -10.22 -8.98 12.46
C GLY A 313 -9.16 -9.91 13.05
N PHE A 314 -8.16 -9.38 13.75
CA PHE A 314 -7.05 -10.16 14.32
C PHE A 314 -7.45 -10.97 15.56
N TYR A 315 -8.39 -10.49 16.38
CA TYR A 315 -8.79 -11.16 17.63
C TYR A 315 -9.76 -12.34 17.49
N ARG A 316 -10.29 -12.63 16.29
CA ARG A 316 -11.41 -13.59 16.15
C ARG A 316 -11.18 -14.73 15.16
N GLY A 317 -9.99 -14.88 14.57
CA GLY A 317 -9.69 -15.99 13.65
C GLY A 317 -10.62 -16.09 12.43
N LYS A 318 -11.43 -15.05 12.16
CA LYS A 318 -12.29 -14.95 11.00
C LYS A 318 -11.58 -14.08 9.98
N ILE A 319 -11.58 -14.52 8.73
CA ILE A 319 -11.23 -13.70 7.57
C ILE A 319 -11.93 -12.35 7.76
N ALA A 320 -11.16 -11.27 7.84
CA ALA A 320 -11.71 -9.94 8.06
C ALA A 320 -12.86 -9.72 7.06
N PRO A 321 -14.05 -9.29 7.51
CA PRO A 321 -15.14 -9.01 6.58
C PRO A 321 -14.62 -8.01 5.55
N ASN A 322 -14.98 -8.17 4.28
CA ASN A 322 -14.59 -7.26 3.20
C ASN A 322 -14.62 -5.82 3.72
N PHE A 323 -13.43 -5.21 3.86
CA PHE A 323 -13.22 -3.90 4.48
C PHE A 323 -13.99 -2.77 3.78
N ASN A 324 -14.56 -3.07 2.62
CA ASN A 324 -15.51 -2.25 1.89
C ASN A 324 -16.85 -2.99 1.82
N ARG A 325 -17.71 -2.78 2.82
CA ARG A 325 -19.15 -2.88 2.54
C ARG A 325 -19.56 -1.67 1.72
N GLU A 326 -20.43 -1.91 0.74
CA GLU A 326 -20.95 -0.88 -0.16
C GLU A 326 -21.61 0.25 0.64
N GLU A 327 -21.52 1.46 0.10
CA GLU A 327 -22.19 2.62 0.69
C GLU A 327 -23.71 2.40 0.62
N MET A 328 -24.40 2.45 1.77
CA MET A 328 -25.86 2.34 1.83
C MET A 328 -26.49 3.72 1.92
N GLU A 329 -27.48 4.00 1.09
CA GLU A 329 -28.28 5.21 1.21
C GLU A 329 -29.16 5.16 2.46
N ILE A 330 -29.11 6.21 3.27
CA ILE A 330 -29.88 6.32 4.52
C ILE A 330 -30.86 7.48 4.55
N ALA A 331 -30.71 8.46 3.64
CA ALA A 331 -31.68 9.52 3.42
C ALA A 331 -31.49 10.13 2.02
N HIS A 332 -32.58 10.59 1.42
CA HIS A 332 -32.58 11.45 0.24
C HIS A 332 -33.76 12.40 0.33
N GLY A 333 -33.74 13.48 -0.45
CA GLY A 333 -34.86 14.39 -0.52
C GLY A 333 -34.52 15.68 -1.24
N ASP A 334 -35.50 16.58 -1.22
CA ASP A 334 -35.43 17.89 -1.82
C ASP A 334 -35.70 18.95 -0.74
N ILE A 335 -34.84 19.96 -0.66
CA ILE A 335 -35.01 21.13 0.20
C ILE A 335 -34.87 22.41 -0.63
N LYS A 336 -35.34 23.53 -0.08
CA LYS A 336 -35.16 24.85 -0.69
C LYS A 336 -34.13 25.66 0.08
N THR A 337 -33.35 26.45 -0.64
CA THR A 337 -32.46 27.44 -0.02
C THR A 337 -33.27 28.63 0.51
N ALA A 338 -32.83 29.17 1.64
CA ALA A 338 -33.37 30.40 2.20
C ALA A 338 -32.86 31.64 1.45
N ALA A 339 -33.35 32.83 1.83
CA ALA A 339 -32.98 34.10 1.20
C ALA A 339 -31.47 34.42 1.25
N ASP A 340 -30.78 33.94 2.28
CA ASP A 340 -29.33 34.04 2.45
C ASP A 340 -28.55 32.90 1.76
N GLY A 341 -29.23 32.03 1.03
CA GLY A 341 -28.64 30.86 0.35
C GLY A 341 -28.36 29.68 1.27
N SER A 342 -28.70 29.77 2.56
CA SER A 342 -28.52 28.68 3.51
C SER A 342 -29.56 27.59 3.34
N PHE A 343 -29.20 26.35 3.69
CA PHE A 343 -30.12 25.22 3.75
C PHE A 343 -29.67 24.22 4.83
N THR A 344 -30.59 23.37 5.27
CA THR A 344 -30.32 22.34 6.29
C THR A 344 -30.80 20.98 5.80
N ILE A 345 -29.92 19.99 5.84
CA ILE A 345 -30.22 18.60 5.52
C ILE A 345 -30.43 17.83 6.84
N PRO A 346 -31.66 17.45 7.18
CA PRO A 346 -31.93 16.57 8.30
C PRO A 346 -31.76 15.09 7.88
N PHE A 347 -31.03 14.31 8.66
CA PHE A 347 -31.03 12.85 8.51
C PHE A 347 -30.84 12.14 9.84
N LYS A 348 -31.34 10.91 9.95
CA LYS A 348 -31.14 10.06 11.13
C LYS A 348 -29.86 9.24 10.98
N ALA A 349 -28.98 9.24 11.98
CA ALA A 349 -27.72 8.49 11.96
C ALA A 349 -27.94 6.99 12.21
N ILE A 350 -28.54 6.30 11.23
CA ILE A 350 -28.97 4.89 11.36
C ILE A 350 -27.75 3.95 11.27
N PRO A 351 -27.48 3.11 12.30
CA PRO A 351 -26.39 2.13 12.26
C PRO A 351 -26.70 0.96 11.33
N ASP A 352 -25.67 0.21 10.94
CA ASP A 352 -25.84 -1.06 10.26
C ASP A 352 -26.27 -2.14 11.26
N ALA A 353 -27.55 -2.51 11.24
CA ALA A 353 -28.12 -3.51 12.15
C ALA A 353 -27.58 -4.93 11.91
N LEU A 354 -26.98 -5.19 10.74
CA LEU A 354 -26.39 -6.49 10.41
C LEU A 354 -25.03 -6.72 11.09
N ILE A 355 -24.45 -5.69 11.71
CA ILE A 355 -23.13 -5.77 12.34
C ILE A 355 -23.27 -5.84 13.86
N ASP A 356 -22.66 -6.87 14.43
CA ASP A 356 -22.57 -7.05 15.88
C ASP A 356 -21.83 -5.85 16.50
N LYS A 357 -22.49 -5.18 17.47
CA LYS A 357 -21.93 -4.06 18.24
C LYS A 357 -20.59 -4.42 18.89
N LYS A 358 -20.35 -5.70 19.24
CA LYS A 358 -19.09 -6.16 19.82
C LYS A 358 -17.89 -6.00 18.88
N SER A 359 -18.12 -5.84 17.58
CA SER A 359 -17.07 -5.55 16.59
C SER A 359 -16.64 -4.07 16.54
N GLN A 360 -17.29 -3.22 17.36
CA GLN A 360 -17.06 -1.77 17.45
C GLN A 360 -16.97 -1.09 16.07
N PRO A 361 -18.01 -1.22 15.23
CA PRO A 361 -18.01 -0.63 13.89
C PRO A 361 -18.01 0.90 13.97
N VAL A 362 -17.28 1.53 13.05
CA VAL A 362 -17.29 2.98 12.83
C VAL A 362 -18.15 3.27 11.60
N PHE A 363 -19.09 4.20 11.72
CA PHE A 363 -19.96 4.60 10.61
C PHE A 363 -19.59 5.99 10.11
N ILE A 364 -19.19 6.08 8.84
CA ILE A 364 -18.96 7.36 8.17
C ILE A 364 -20.22 7.72 7.39
N MET A 365 -20.80 8.88 7.71
CA MET A 365 -21.95 9.43 6.99
C MET A 365 -21.47 10.54 6.06
N LYS A 366 -21.80 10.45 4.77
CA LYS A 366 -21.50 11.49 3.78
C LYS A 366 -22.79 12.06 3.22
N SER A 367 -22.98 13.37 3.35
CA SER A 367 -24.05 14.12 2.70
C SER A 367 -23.53 14.77 1.42
N MET A 368 -24.19 14.50 0.29
CA MET A 368 -23.83 15.05 -1.00
C MET A 368 -25.04 15.77 -1.61
N PRO A 369 -24.92 17.05 -1.99
CA PRO A 369 -25.89 17.67 -2.87
C PRO A 369 -25.75 17.06 -4.27
N THR A 370 -26.83 16.51 -4.80
CA THR A 370 -26.83 15.79 -6.09
C THR A 370 -27.16 16.75 -7.24
N SER A 371 -28.00 17.76 -7.00
CA SER A 371 -28.31 18.81 -7.96
C SER A 371 -28.81 20.08 -7.27
N LEU A 372 -28.61 21.22 -7.92
CA LEU A 372 -29.20 22.49 -7.54
C LEU A 372 -29.92 23.06 -8.78
N ILE A 373 -31.24 23.21 -8.70
CA ILE A 373 -32.05 23.83 -9.75
C ILE A 373 -32.60 25.13 -9.19
N SER A 374 -32.07 26.26 -9.67
CA SER A 374 -32.65 27.58 -9.42
C SER A 374 -33.74 27.83 -10.46
N THR A 375 -34.92 28.25 -9.99
CA THR A 375 -36.10 28.57 -10.80
C THR A 375 -36.04 29.95 -11.47
N GLU A 376 -34.88 30.61 -11.56
CA GLU A 376 -34.75 31.88 -12.30
C GLU A 376 -34.92 31.65 -13.82
N LYS A 377 -36.18 31.57 -14.27
CA LYS A 377 -36.57 32.05 -15.60
C LYS A 377 -36.37 33.56 -15.59
N ARG A 378 -35.21 34.03 -16.04
CA ARG A 378 -35.14 35.38 -16.59
C ARG A 378 -35.56 35.29 -18.05
N GLU A 379 -36.84 35.55 -18.30
CA GLU A 379 -37.28 36.07 -19.58
C GLU A 379 -36.46 37.32 -19.86
N VAL A 380 -35.67 37.28 -20.93
CA VAL A 380 -35.08 38.48 -21.50
C VAL A 380 -36.14 39.04 -22.45
N GLU A 381 -37.11 39.77 -21.89
CA GLU A 381 -37.84 40.74 -22.71
C GLU A 381 -36.86 41.86 -23.08
N THR A 382 -36.69 42.04 -24.39
CA THR A 382 -35.91 43.15 -24.95
C THR A 382 -36.92 44.26 -25.24
N PRO A 383 -36.85 45.44 -24.61
CA PRO A 383 -37.60 46.59 -25.10
C PRO A 383 -36.82 47.23 -26.26
N MET A 384 -37.53 47.51 -27.35
CA MET A 384 -37.19 48.61 -28.26
C MET A 384 -37.74 49.90 -27.66
#